data_AF-A0A2C6L1Z7-F1
#
_entry.id   AF-A0A2C6L1Z7-F1
#
_cell.length_a   1.000
_cell.length_b   1.000
_cell.length_c   1.000
_cell.angle_alpha   90.00
_cell.angle_beta   90.00
_cell.angle_gamma   90.00
#
_symmetry.space_group_name_H-M   'P 1'
#
loop_
_entity.id
_entity.type
_entity.pdbx_description
1 polymer ?
#
loop_
_entity_poly.entity_id
_entity_poly.type
_entity_poly.pdbx_seq_one_letter_code
_entity_poly.pdbx_strand_id
1 'polypeptide(L)' 'MDETTKKAFCRSARDCWDCMACIKACPAGALETRIPYQLGYYPARLIPKMGDKVIEWTCIDINGKVEKFIVKTHNK' A
#
# COMPACT_ATOMS: atom_id res chain seq x y z
N MET A 1 -12.99 -0.17 -13.53
CA MET A 1 -13.58 1.00 -12.86
C MET A 1 -15.06 0.71 -12.78
N ASP A 2 -15.66 0.91 -11.62
CA ASP A 2 -17.09 0.75 -11.47
C ASP A 2 -17.80 1.93 -12.15
N GLU A 3 -18.73 1.66 -13.06
CA GLU A 3 -19.32 2.69 -13.92
C GLU A 3 -20.29 3.60 -13.17
N THR A 4 -20.95 3.06 -12.13
CA THR A 4 -21.93 3.75 -11.30
C THR A 4 -21.25 4.65 -10.26
N THR A 5 -20.25 4.15 -9.56
CA THR A 5 -19.57 4.88 -8.48
C THR A 5 -18.33 5.64 -8.93
N LYS A 6 -17.84 5.39 -10.17
CA LYS A 6 -16.57 5.91 -10.68
C LYS A 6 -15.37 5.55 -9.81
N LYS A 7 -15.43 4.46 -9.05
CA LYS A 7 -14.34 4.00 -8.17
C LYS A 7 -13.49 2.93 -8.85
N ALA A 8 -12.18 2.95 -8.57
CA ALA A 8 -11.27 1.90 -8.97
C ALA A 8 -11.39 0.70 -8.00
N PHE A 9 -11.27 -0.51 -8.52
CA PHE A 9 -11.24 -1.73 -7.72
C PHE A 9 -10.29 -2.74 -8.36
N CYS A 10 -9.74 -3.66 -7.55
CA CYS A 10 -8.91 -4.74 -8.05
C CYS A 10 -9.78 -5.81 -8.71
N ARG A 11 -9.60 -6.03 -10.03
CA ARG A 11 -10.42 -6.97 -10.81
C ARG A 11 -10.19 -8.43 -10.41
N SER A 12 -8.95 -8.81 -10.17
CA SER A 12 -8.57 -10.17 -9.74
C SER A 12 -7.62 -10.08 -8.55
N ALA A 13 -8.18 -10.16 -7.35
CA ALA A 13 -7.40 -10.14 -6.13
C ALA A 13 -6.49 -11.39 -6.00
N ARG A 14 -6.86 -12.51 -6.63
CA ARG A 14 -6.06 -13.75 -6.61
C ARG A 14 -4.79 -13.67 -7.44
N ASP A 15 -4.79 -12.86 -8.49
CA ASP A 15 -3.62 -12.65 -9.35
C ASP A 15 -2.78 -11.44 -8.90
N CYS A 16 -3.18 -10.78 -7.81
CA CYS A 16 -2.43 -9.67 -7.24
C CYS A 16 -1.11 -10.17 -6.65
N TRP A 17 -0.01 -9.53 -7.03
CA TRP A 17 1.33 -9.82 -6.52
C TRP A 17 1.69 -9.05 -5.25
N ASP A 18 0.78 -8.23 -4.73
CA ASP A 18 1.01 -7.37 -3.56
C ASP A 18 2.24 -6.46 -3.69
N CYS A 19 2.62 -6.10 -4.92
CA CYS A 19 3.78 -5.25 -5.22
C CYS A 19 3.62 -3.78 -4.81
N MET A 20 2.39 -3.38 -4.44
CA MET A 20 2.00 -2.03 -4.01
C MET A 20 2.24 -0.94 -5.07
N ALA A 21 2.48 -1.32 -6.35
CA ALA A 21 2.71 -0.36 -7.43
C ALA A 21 1.48 0.55 -7.66
N CYS A 22 0.28 -0.02 -7.62
CA CYS A 22 -0.97 0.74 -7.75
C CYS A 22 -1.18 1.73 -6.60
N ILE A 23 -0.76 1.38 -5.38
CA ILE A 23 -0.87 2.26 -4.21
C ILE A 23 0.12 3.41 -4.31
N LYS A 24 1.38 3.10 -4.62
CA LYS A 24 2.46 4.08 -4.82
C LYS A 24 2.13 5.11 -5.91
N ALA A 25 1.43 4.68 -6.97
CA ALA A 25 1.04 5.54 -8.08
C ALA A 25 -0.26 6.33 -7.82
N CYS A 26 -1.04 5.99 -6.79
CA CYS A 26 -2.32 6.62 -6.54
C CYS A 26 -2.14 8.02 -5.92
N PRO A 27 -2.48 9.11 -6.63
CA PRO A 27 -2.29 10.47 -6.10
C PRO A 27 -3.24 10.78 -4.94
N ALA A 28 -4.40 10.13 -4.91
CA ALA A 28 -5.40 10.31 -3.85
C ALA A 28 -5.09 9.51 -2.57
N GLY A 29 -4.15 8.56 -2.61
CA GLY A 29 -3.88 7.66 -1.48
C GLY A 29 -5.09 6.79 -1.09
N ALA A 30 -5.96 6.47 -2.05
CA ALA A 30 -7.24 5.80 -1.80
C ALA A 30 -7.16 4.26 -1.78
N LEU A 31 -5.97 3.70 -2.01
CA LEU A 31 -5.75 2.26 -2.14
C LEU A 31 -4.90 1.75 -0.98
N GLU A 32 -5.19 0.54 -0.52
CA GLU A 32 -4.41 -0.19 0.48
C GLU A 32 -4.31 -1.67 0.09
N THR A 33 -3.16 -2.28 0.37
CA THR A 33 -2.96 -3.72 0.20
C THR A 33 -3.30 -4.40 1.51
N ARG A 34 -4.17 -5.41 1.44
CA ARG A 34 -4.39 -6.32 2.56
C ARG A 34 -3.20 -7.26 2.65
N ILE A 35 -2.45 -7.17 3.75
CA ILE A 35 -1.27 -8.01 3.94
C ILE A 35 -1.68 -9.49 3.98
N PRO A 36 -0.98 -10.38 3.25
CA PRO A 36 -1.20 -11.82 3.35
C PRO A 36 -1.01 -12.32 4.78
N TYR A 37 -1.81 -13.31 5.17
CA TYR A 37 -1.78 -13.89 6.52
C TYR A 37 -0.36 -14.31 6.98
N GLN A 38 0.48 -14.76 6.05
CA GLN A 38 1.86 -15.19 6.34
C GLN A 38 2.79 -14.04 6.78
N LEU A 39 2.50 -12.80 6.38
CA LEU A 39 3.32 -11.63 6.71
C LEU A 39 2.74 -10.81 7.87
N GLY A 40 1.42 -10.86 8.06
CA GLY A 40 0.75 -10.16 9.15
C GLY A 40 -0.72 -10.54 9.23
N TYR A 41 -1.23 -10.70 10.46
CA TYR A 41 -2.66 -10.92 10.68
C TYR A 41 -3.45 -9.61 10.58
N TYR A 42 -4.77 -9.72 10.45
CA TYR A 42 -5.70 -8.60 10.27
C TYR A 42 -5.85 -7.80 11.58
N PRO A 43 -4.87 -6.95 11.91
CA PRO A 43 -4.93 -5.47 11.83
C PRO A 43 -3.66 -4.81 11.25
N ALA A 44 -2.66 -5.60 10.83
CA ALA A 44 -1.40 -5.06 10.36
C ALA A 44 -1.57 -4.33 9.02
N ARG A 45 -0.92 -3.17 8.88
CA ARG A 45 -1.01 -2.32 7.68
C ARG A 45 0.37 -1.82 7.28
N LEU A 46 0.62 -1.79 5.99
CA LEU A 46 1.83 -1.20 5.42
C LEU A 46 1.43 -0.16 4.39
N ILE A 47 1.70 1.10 4.70
CA ILE A 47 1.26 2.25 3.93
C ILE A 47 2.49 2.94 3.32
N PRO A 48 2.72 2.80 2.00
CA PRO A 48 3.76 3.55 1.30
C PRO A 48 3.27 4.94 0.93
N LYS A 49 4.14 5.93 1.10
CA LYS A 49 3.99 7.29 0.57
C LYS A 49 5.22 7.61 -0.28
N MET A 50 5.02 7.65 -1.59
CA MET A 50 6.06 8.06 -2.54
C MET A 50 6.24 9.57 -2.51
N GLY A 51 7.48 10.01 -2.30
CA GLY A 51 7.96 11.34 -2.67
C GLY A 51 8.97 11.25 -3.81
N ASP A 52 9.56 12.39 -4.19
CA ASP A 52 10.42 12.46 -5.38
C ASP A 52 11.70 11.62 -5.25
N LYS A 53 12.39 11.71 -4.10
CA LYS A 53 13.70 11.06 -3.85
C LYS A 53 13.68 10.11 -2.64
N VAL A 54 12.53 10.00 -1.99
CA VAL A 54 12.35 9.18 -0.80
C VAL A 54 10.99 8.52 -0.85
N ILE A 55 10.90 7.32 -0.29
CA ILE A 55 9.65 6.65 0.02
C ILE A 55 9.55 6.54 1.54
N GLU A 56 8.44 7.05 2.08
CA GLU A 56 8.09 6.87 3.49
C GLU A 56 7.19 5.64 3.61
N TRP A 57 7.57 4.71 4.46
CA TRP A 57 6.80 3.53 4.79
C TRP A 57 6.29 3.67 6.21
N THR A 58 4.97 3.64 6.38
CA THR A 58 4.33 3.53 7.70
C THR A 58 3.90 2.09 7.90
N CYS A 59 4.54 1.40 8.84
CA CYS A 59 4.19 0.06 9.28
C CYS A 59 3.35 0.16 10.55
N ILE A 60 2.18 -0.47 10.55
CA ILE A 60 1.30 -0.59 11.71
C ILE A 60 1.22 -2.07 12.04
N ASP A 61 1.72 -2.45 13.21
CA ASP A 61 1.68 -3.83 13.69
C ASP A 61 0.25 -4.22 14.15
N ILE A 62 0.02 -5.51 14.36
CA ILE A 62 -1.23 -6.06 14.90
C ILE A 62 -1.60 -5.46 16.26
N ASN A 63 -0.60 -5.00 17.03
CA ASN A 63 -0.80 -4.38 18.32
C ASN A 63 -1.06 -2.86 18.22
N GLY A 64 -1.16 -2.31 17.01
CA GLY A 64 -1.34 -0.88 16.76
C GLY A 64 -0.04 -0.06 16.91
N LYS A 65 1.11 -0.71 17.11
CA LYS A 65 2.40 -0.03 17.13
C LYS A 65 2.71 0.53 15.75
N VAL A 66 3.00 1.82 15.67
CA VAL A 66 3.31 2.52 14.41
C VAL A 66 4.82 2.75 14.32
N GLU A 67 5.43 2.27 13.24
CA GLU A 67 6.83 2.49 12.88
C GLU A 67 6.91 3.17 11.52
N LYS A 68 7.83 4.12 11.38
CA LYS A 68 8.04 4.87 10.15
C LYS A 68 9.46 4.68 9.65
N PHE A 69 9.58 4.32 8.37
CA PHE A 69 10.85 4.11 7.70
C PHE A 69 10.94 5.03 6.50
N ILE A 70 12.01 5.82 6.41
CA ILE A 70 12.26 6.68 5.26
C ILE A 70 13.42 6.06 4.48
N VAL A 71 13.13 5.63 3.25
CA VAL A 71 14.11 4.97 2.38
C VAL A 71 14.36 5.85 1.17
N LYS A 72 15.63 6.06 0.81
CA LYS A 72 15.98 6.81 -0.41
C LYS A 72 15.66 5.98 -1.64
N THR A 73 14.90 6.54 -2.57
CA THR A 73 14.60 5.89 -3.84
C THR A 73 15.74 6.19 -4.81
N HIS A 74 16.31 5.14 -5.42
CA HIS A 74 17.29 5.27 -6.50
C HIS A 74 16.59 5.46 -7.85
N ASN A 75 15.58 6.34 -7.92
CA ASN A 75 15.09 6.78 -9.22
C ASN A 75 16.13 7.75 -9.79
N LYS A 76 16.82 7.29 -10.85
CA LYS A 76 17.74 8.10 -11.66
C LYS A 76 17.02 9.28 -12.30
#